data_AF-A0A317G3J3-F1
#
_entry.id   AF-A0A317G3J3-F1
#
_cell.length_a   1.000
_cell.length_b   1.000
_cell.length_c   1.000
_cell.angle_alpha   90.00
_cell.angle_beta   90.00
_cell.angle_gamma   90.00
#
_symmetry.space_group_name_H-M   'P 1'
#
loop_
_entity.id
_entity.type
_entity.pdbx_description
1 polymer ?
#
loop_
_entity_poly.entity_id
_entity_poly.type
_entity_poly.pdbx_seq_one_letter_code
_entity_poly.pdbx_strand_id
1 'polypeptide(L)'
;MGELEASTSDKNQRDINKIVDNMDLFDDDLMALVFKKNIPATELVLSIIFGRKITVKSVYTQDEMRSPEIGGRDIALDIHALDSDGTEFDVEVQGNSEGAHVRRTRFHSAVMDSRMLKEGDPFKALKDSYVIFFYKHDKFGKGLPLYHVERVVLETDSLFNDGSHIIYVNGKYKGNDEIGRLIEDFHSKNAKNMHFKLLADGLHHYKETEKGRDIVCEKS
;
A
#
# COMPACT_ATOMS: atom_id res chain seq x y z
N MET A 1 -22.82 13.64 37.70
CA MET A 1 -22.40 13.86 36.30
C MET A 1 -21.01 13.28 36.03
N GLY A 2 -20.02 13.40 36.93
CA GLY A 2 -18.67 12.85 36.70
C GLY A 2 -18.52 11.31 36.62
N GLU A 3 -19.32 10.52 37.33
CA GLU A 3 -19.20 9.03 37.26
C GLU A 3 -19.75 8.42 35.96
N LEU A 4 -20.79 9.01 35.38
CA LEU A 4 -21.37 8.55 34.11
C LEU A 4 -20.45 8.90 32.92
N GLU A 5 -19.82 10.07 32.94
CA GLU A 5 -18.86 10.50 31.91
C GLU A 5 -17.57 9.65 31.95
N ALA A 6 -17.03 9.37 33.15
CA ALA A 6 -15.85 8.50 33.30
C ALA A 6 -16.12 7.04 32.85
N SER A 7 -17.31 6.49 33.15
CA SER A 7 -17.65 5.12 32.72
C SER A 7 -17.83 5.00 31.20
N THR A 8 -18.26 6.09 30.54
CA THR A 8 -18.46 6.13 29.08
C THR A 8 -17.14 6.32 28.35
N SER A 9 -16.21 7.14 28.86
CA SER A 9 -14.86 7.29 28.29
C SER A 9 -14.04 6.00 28.41
N ASP A 10 -14.12 5.30 29.56
CA ASP A 10 -13.44 4.02 29.77
C ASP A 10 -13.96 2.92 28.83
N LYS A 11 -15.26 2.93 28.54
CA LYS A 11 -15.87 1.98 27.60
C LYS A 11 -15.41 2.28 26.17
N ASN A 12 -15.43 3.54 25.75
CA ASN A 12 -14.94 3.96 24.43
C ASN A 12 -13.46 3.63 24.25
N GLN A 13 -12.61 3.88 25.24
CA GLN A 13 -11.18 3.56 25.16
C GLN A 13 -10.94 2.05 25.05
N ARG A 14 -11.73 1.22 25.74
CA ARG A 14 -11.66 -0.25 25.61
C ARG A 14 -12.10 -0.73 24.25
N ASP A 15 -13.11 -0.10 23.65
CA ASP A 15 -13.61 -0.49 22.34
C ASP A 15 -12.66 -0.05 21.21
N ILE A 16 -12.06 1.14 21.30
CA ILE A 16 -10.98 1.58 20.40
C ILE A 16 -9.77 0.65 20.50
N ASN A 17 -9.34 0.28 21.71
CA ASN A 17 -8.22 -0.63 21.88
C ASN A 17 -8.46 -2.00 21.22
N LYS A 18 -9.69 -2.51 21.23
CA LYS A 18 -10.03 -3.75 20.52
C LYS A 18 -9.99 -3.58 18.99
N ILE A 19 -10.32 -2.40 18.48
CA ILE A 19 -10.18 -2.09 17.04
C ILE A 19 -8.71 -2.15 16.68
N VAL A 20 -7.85 -1.42 17.41
CA VAL A 20 -6.40 -1.42 17.22
C VAL A 20 -5.83 -2.84 17.31
N ASP A 21 -6.22 -3.63 18.31
CA ASP A 21 -5.74 -5.02 18.44
C ASP A 21 -6.05 -5.88 17.20
N ASN A 22 -7.15 -5.58 16.51
CA ASN A 22 -7.60 -6.32 15.33
C ASN A 22 -7.05 -5.80 14.00
N MET A 23 -6.40 -4.63 13.97
CA MET A 23 -5.74 -4.11 12.78
C MET A 23 -4.57 -5.01 12.35
N ASP A 24 -4.37 -5.11 11.05
CA ASP A 24 -3.23 -5.74 10.38
C ASP A 24 -2.77 -4.80 9.25
N LEU A 25 -1.75 -5.14 8.46
CA LEU A 25 -1.24 -4.21 7.44
C LEU A 25 -2.15 -4.09 6.20
N PHE A 26 -3.32 -4.76 6.18
CA PHE A 26 -4.38 -4.46 5.20
C PHE A 26 -5.32 -3.34 5.66
N ASP A 27 -5.10 -2.80 6.85
CA ASP A 27 -5.70 -1.55 7.34
C ASP A 27 -4.89 -0.37 6.80
N ASP A 28 -5.55 0.53 6.07
CA ASP A 28 -4.95 1.67 5.38
C ASP A 28 -4.30 2.67 6.36
N ASP A 29 -4.95 2.93 7.50
CA ASP A 29 -4.42 3.80 8.54
C ASP A 29 -3.16 3.23 9.19
N LEU A 30 -3.17 1.96 9.57
CA LEU A 30 -2.00 1.30 10.15
C LEU A 30 -0.87 1.18 9.13
N MET A 31 -1.19 0.81 7.88
CA MET A 31 -0.22 0.74 6.79
C MET A 31 0.45 2.09 6.57
N ALA A 32 -0.32 3.18 6.45
CA ALA A 32 0.22 4.52 6.28
C ALA A 32 1.18 4.89 7.42
N LEU A 33 0.86 4.54 8.67
CA LEU A 33 1.75 4.79 9.81
C LEU A 33 3.05 3.98 9.74
N VAL A 34 2.96 2.67 9.51
CA VAL A 34 4.13 1.77 9.48
C VAL A 34 5.12 2.16 8.37
N PHE A 35 4.62 2.64 7.24
CA PHE A 35 5.44 3.01 6.09
C PHE A 35 5.82 4.50 6.05
N LYS A 36 5.28 5.34 6.94
CA LYS A 36 5.56 6.79 6.98
C LYS A 36 7.05 7.06 7.16
N LYS A 37 7.69 7.61 6.12
CA LYS A 37 9.16 7.86 6.06
C LYS A 37 10.02 6.59 6.27
N ASN A 38 9.43 5.39 6.15
CA ASN A 38 10.11 4.13 6.38
C ASN A 38 10.62 3.55 5.05
N ILE A 39 11.68 4.17 4.54
CA ILE A 39 12.37 3.74 3.31
C ILE A 39 12.78 2.26 3.38
N PRO A 40 13.42 1.74 4.46
CA PRO A 40 13.84 0.35 4.50
C PRO A 40 12.69 -0.66 4.40
N ALA A 41 11.57 -0.43 5.07
CA ALA A 41 10.40 -1.30 4.97
C ALA A 41 9.80 -1.29 3.56
N THR A 42 9.74 -0.12 2.93
CA THR A 42 9.22 0.02 1.55
C THR A 42 10.14 -0.68 0.54
N GLU A 43 11.46 -0.48 0.66
CA GLU A 43 12.48 -1.16 -0.14
C GLU A 43 12.38 -2.69 0.01
N LEU A 44 12.17 -3.20 1.22
CA LEU A 44 11.94 -4.63 1.46
C LEU A 44 10.71 -5.14 0.68
N VAL A 45 9.56 -4.47 0.84
CA VAL A 45 8.30 -4.88 0.19
C VAL A 45 8.45 -4.90 -1.33
N LEU A 46 8.94 -3.80 -1.92
CA LEU A 46 9.14 -3.71 -3.37
C LEU A 46 10.15 -4.76 -3.83
N SER A 47 11.25 -4.96 -3.11
CA SER A 47 12.26 -5.94 -3.51
C SER A 47 11.72 -7.38 -3.55
N ILE A 48 10.83 -7.73 -2.62
CA ILE A 48 10.16 -9.04 -2.60
C ILE A 48 9.20 -9.17 -3.79
N ILE A 49 8.40 -8.14 -4.08
CA ILE A 49 7.45 -8.17 -5.21
C ILE A 49 8.19 -8.36 -6.54
N PHE A 50 9.29 -7.64 -6.73
CA PHE A 50 10.05 -7.68 -7.99
C PHE A 50 11.08 -8.82 -8.07
N GLY A 51 11.32 -9.55 -6.97
CA GLY A 51 12.34 -10.60 -6.91
C GLY A 51 13.77 -10.11 -7.14
N ARG A 52 14.01 -8.81 -6.95
CA ARG A 52 15.31 -8.13 -7.10
C ARG A 52 15.38 -6.95 -6.16
N LYS A 53 16.59 -6.50 -5.83
CA LYS A 53 16.76 -5.30 -5.00
C LYS A 53 16.19 -4.06 -5.72
N ILE A 54 15.31 -3.33 -5.04
CA ILE A 54 14.83 -1.99 -5.40
C ILE A 54 15.43 -1.00 -4.41
N THR A 55 16.08 0.08 -4.87
CA THR A 55 16.66 1.08 -3.97
C THR A 55 15.73 2.28 -3.88
N VAL A 56 15.05 2.46 -2.76
CA VAL A 56 14.04 3.53 -2.60
C VAL A 56 14.71 4.84 -2.16
N LYS A 57 14.42 5.93 -2.87
CA LYS A 57 14.91 7.29 -2.57
C LYS A 57 13.99 8.04 -1.61
N SER A 58 12.69 7.93 -1.79
CA SER A 58 11.70 8.63 -0.96
C SER A 58 10.41 7.83 -0.83
N VAL A 59 9.73 8.03 0.30
CA VAL A 59 8.43 7.43 0.61
C VAL A 59 7.54 8.50 1.24
N TYR A 60 6.35 8.64 0.66
CA TYR A 60 5.24 9.43 1.17
C TYR A 60 4.07 8.50 1.44
N THR A 61 3.23 8.82 2.40
CA THR A 61 2.07 8.00 2.79
C THR A 61 0.85 8.88 2.88
N GLN A 62 -0.29 8.41 2.41
CA GLN A 62 -1.50 9.25 2.24
C GLN A 62 -1.16 10.50 1.40
N ASP A 63 -0.46 10.29 0.27
CA ASP A 63 -0.02 11.38 -0.60
C ASP A 63 -1.18 11.87 -1.46
N GLU A 64 -1.69 13.06 -1.16
CA GLU A 64 -2.82 13.65 -1.84
C GLU A 64 -2.46 14.10 -3.26
N MET A 65 -3.02 13.40 -4.24
CA MET A 65 -2.95 13.76 -5.64
C MET A 65 -4.24 14.41 -6.13
N ARG A 66 -4.28 15.73 -6.01
CA ARG A 66 -5.28 16.60 -6.62
C ARG A 66 -5.35 16.52 -8.14
N SER A 67 -6.57 16.47 -8.65
CA SER A 67 -6.90 16.60 -10.05
C SER A 67 -6.52 17.98 -10.60
N PRO A 68 -5.94 18.07 -11.81
CA PRO A 68 -5.75 19.35 -12.49
C PRO A 68 -7.07 19.95 -13.02
N GLU A 69 -8.10 19.12 -13.20
CA GLU A 69 -9.44 19.55 -13.61
C GLU A 69 -10.23 20.08 -12.39
N ILE A 70 -10.87 21.24 -12.54
CA ILE A 70 -11.71 21.85 -11.49
C ILE A 70 -12.93 20.96 -11.24
N GLY A 71 -13.08 20.47 -10.00
CA GLY A 71 -14.15 19.54 -9.64
C GLY A 71 -13.88 18.09 -10.08
N GLY A 72 -12.69 17.81 -10.60
CA GLY A 72 -12.22 16.46 -10.86
C GLY A 72 -11.98 15.66 -9.57
N ARG A 73 -11.80 14.35 -9.72
CA ARG A 73 -11.60 13.43 -8.60
C ARG A 73 -10.13 13.42 -8.17
N ASP A 74 -9.89 13.70 -6.91
CA ASP A 74 -8.60 13.51 -6.26
C ASP A 74 -8.40 12.05 -5.85
N ILE A 75 -7.14 11.65 -5.68
CA ILE A 75 -6.77 10.39 -5.02
C ILE A 75 -5.80 10.68 -3.88
N ALA A 76 -5.77 9.80 -2.88
CA ALA A 76 -4.71 9.75 -1.89
C ALA A 76 -4.02 8.40 -2.07
N LEU A 77 -2.71 8.41 -2.31
CA LEU A 77 -1.94 7.19 -2.45
C LEU A 77 -1.55 6.69 -1.05
N ASP A 78 -1.87 5.46 -0.73
CA ASP A 78 -1.57 4.89 0.59
C ASP A 78 -0.06 4.94 0.87
N ILE A 79 0.74 4.47 -0.09
CA ILE A 79 2.19 4.63 -0.14
C ILE A 79 2.59 5.06 -1.55
N HIS A 80 3.26 6.20 -1.63
CA HIS A 80 3.93 6.68 -2.83
C HIS A 80 5.44 6.62 -2.64
N ALA A 81 6.12 5.78 -3.43
CA ALA A 81 7.57 5.62 -3.40
C ALA A 81 8.22 5.98 -4.72
N LEU A 82 9.44 6.53 -4.66
CA LEU A 82 10.30 6.82 -5.80
C LEU A 82 11.61 6.06 -5.64
N ASP A 83 12.04 5.30 -6.65
CA ASP A 83 13.32 4.60 -6.62
C ASP A 83 14.50 5.43 -7.16
N SER A 84 15.68 4.80 -7.18
CA SER A 84 16.90 5.40 -7.69
C SER A 84 16.86 5.73 -9.19
N ASP A 85 16.09 5.00 -9.98
CA ASP A 85 16.02 5.10 -11.44
C ASP A 85 14.95 6.10 -11.91
N GLY A 86 14.12 6.55 -10.98
CA GLY A 86 13.03 7.50 -11.18
C GLY A 86 11.67 6.83 -11.38
N THR A 87 11.57 5.52 -11.13
CA THR A 87 10.32 4.76 -11.15
C THR A 87 9.47 5.18 -9.96
N GLU A 88 8.18 5.48 -10.20
CA GLU A 88 7.22 5.75 -9.12
C GLU A 88 6.36 4.51 -8.85
N PHE A 89 6.11 4.24 -7.58
CA PHE A 89 5.27 3.14 -7.11
C PHE A 89 4.14 3.70 -6.25
N ASP A 90 2.92 3.41 -6.66
CA ASP A 90 1.71 3.53 -5.86
C ASP A 90 1.40 2.16 -5.25
N VAL A 91 1.50 2.01 -3.93
CA VAL A 91 1.21 0.76 -3.22
C VAL A 91 -0.01 0.96 -2.34
N GLU A 92 -1.07 0.22 -2.67
CA GLU A 92 -2.43 0.34 -2.13
C GLU A 92 -2.83 -0.93 -1.39
N VAL A 93 -3.54 -0.82 -0.26
CA VAL A 93 -4.15 -1.97 0.42
C VAL A 93 -5.66 -1.96 0.27
N GLN A 94 -6.24 -3.14 0.02
CA GLN A 94 -7.67 -3.28 -0.18
C GLN A 94 -8.26 -4.40 0.68
N GLY A 95 -8.97 -4.01 1.74
CA GLY A 95 -9.71 -4.92 2.61
C GLY A 95 -11.10 -5.34 2.09
N ASN A 96 -11.74 -4.51 1.26
CA ASN A 96 -13.13 -4.72 0.79
C ASN A 96 -13.27 -4.75 -0.75
N SER A 97 -14.39 -5.24 -1.26
CA SER A 97 -14.63 -5.38 -2.71
C SER A 97 -15.00 -4.07 -3.43
N GLU A 98 -15.31 -3.00 -2.71
CA GLU A 98 -15.84 -1.77 -3.31
C GLU A 98 -14.76 -0.94 -4.01
N GLY A 99 -13.55 -0.85 -3.41
CA GLY A 99 -12.37 -0.28 -4.07
C GLY A 99 -11.73 -1.18 -5.13
N ALA A 100 -12.32 -2.35 -5.41
CA ALA A 100 -11.69 -3.39 -6.20
C ALA A 100 -11.73 -3.19 -7.72
N HIS A 101 -12.34 -2.13 -8.24
CA HIS A 101 -12.58 -2.04 -9.68
C HIS A 101 -11.27 -1.81 -10.45
N VAL A 102 -11.03 -2.58 -11.53
CA VAL A 102 -9.85 -2.43 -12.42
C VAL A 102 -9.75 -1.09 -13.15
N ARG A 103 -10.77 -0.23 -13.01
CA ARG A 103 -10.74 1.14 -13.56
C ARG A 103 -10.11 2.11 -12.56
N ARG A 104 -10.11 1.78 -11.26
CA ARG A 104 -9.40 2.52 -10.22
C ARG A 104 -7.90 2.52 -10.51
N THR A 105 -7.34 1.35 -10.83
CA THR A 105 -5.92 1.25 -11.19
C THR A 105 -5.56 2.08 -12.41
N ARG A 106 -6.39 2.04 -13.47
CA ARG A 106 -6.21 2.93 -14.64
C ARG A 106 -6.26 4.42 -14.26
N PHE A 107 -7.17 4.82 -13.36
CA PHE A 107 -7.28 6.20 -12.91
C PHE A 107 -6.05 6.63 -12.10
N HIS A 108 -5.58 5.78 -11.19
CA HIS A 108 -4.36 5.99 -10.42
C HIS A 108 -3.14 6.19 -11.35
N SER A 109 -2.92 5.28 -12.31
CA SER A 109 -1.84 5.43 -13.29
C SER A 109 -1.90 6.77 -14.02
N ALA A 110 -3.09 7.16 -14.49
CA ALA A 110 -3.25 8.43 -15.20
C ALA A 110 -2.93 9.65 -14.33
N VAL A 111 -3.33 9.65 -13.05
CA VAL A 111 -3.05 10.75 -12.12
C VAL A 111 -1.55 10.83 -11.82
N MET A 112 -0.88 9.70 -11.58
CA MET A 112 0.58 9.66 -11.41
C MET A 112 1.30 10.20 -12.64
N ASP A 113 1.03 9.62 -13.81
CA ASP A 113 1.70 10.00 -15.06
C ASP A 113 1.51 11.49 -15.38
N SER A 114 0.32 12.05 -15.07
CA SER A 114 0.01 13.47 -15.30
C SER A 114 0.90 14.46 -14.53
N ARG A 115 1.59 13.98 -13.47
CA ARG A 115 2.40 14.81 -12.56
C ARG A 115 3.91 14.66 -12.79
N MET A 116 4.33 13.63 -13.52
CA MET A 116 5.74 13.34 -13.77
C MET A 116 6.38 14.29 -14.77
N LEU A 117 5.59 14.81 -15.71
CA LEU A 117 6.07 15.71 -16.76
C LEU A 117 5.62 17.15 -16.50
N LYS A 118 6.48 18.09 -16.86
CA LYS A 118 6.14 19.51 -16.92
C LYS A 118 5.72 19.90 -18.34
N GLU A 119 5.08 21.06 -18.45
CA GLU A 119 4.78 21.64 -19.76
C GLU A 119 6.05 21.78 -20.61
N GLY A 120 6.01 21.23 -21.82
CA GLY A 120 7.12 21.23 -22.76
C GLY A 120 8.08 20.04 -22.64
N ASP A 121 7.97 19.20 -21.61
CA ASP A 121 8.78 17.99 -21.52
C ASP A 121 8.36 16.98 -22.61
N PRO A 122 9.32 16.27 -23.24
CA PRO A 122 8.98 15.26 -24.23
C PRO A 122 8.43 14.01 -23.54
N PHE A 123 7.39 13.38 -24.10
CA PHE A 123 6.76 12.19 -23.51
C PHE A 123 7.73 11.02 -23.26
N LYS A 124 8.81 10.90 -24.05
CA LYS A 124 9.86 9.90 -23.81
C LYS A 124 10.63 10.07 -22.50
N ALA A 125 10.46 11.20 -21.81
CA ALA A 125 11.03 11.45 -20.49
C ALA A 125 10.15 10.91 -19.35
N LEU A 126 8.90 10.50 -19.65
CA LEU A 126 8.02 9.86 -18.69
C LEU A 126 8.70 8.61 -18.16
N LYS A 127 8.69 8.45 -16.84
CA LYS A 127 9.29 7.33 -16.15
C LYS A 127 8.28 6.21 -15.98
N ASP A 128 8.78 5.02 -15.70
CA ASP A 128 7.93 3.88 -15.41
C ASP A 128 7.12 4.16 -14.13
N SER A 129 5.86 3.75 -14.14
CA SER A 129 4.93 3.85 -13.02
C SER A 129 4.32 2.48 -12.72
N TYR A 130 4.24 2.13 -11.43
CA TYR A 130 3.65 0.88 -10.96
C TYR A 130 2.50 1.19 -10.00
N VAL A 131 1.32 0.70 -10.34
CA VAL A 131 0.17 0.68 -9.42
C VAL A 131 0.03 -0.74 -8.85
N ILE A 132 0.43 -0.90 -7.60
CA ILE A 132 0.51 -2.18 -6.88
C ILE A 132 -0.59 -2.26 -5.85
N PHE A 133 -1.44 -3.26 -5.97
CA PHE A 133 -2.54 -3.46 -5.03
C PHE A 133 -2.37 -4.74 -4.23
N PHE A 134 -2.28 -4.61 -2.92
CA PHE A 134 -2.42 -5.69 -1.96
C PHE A 134 -3.89 -5.95 -1.67
N TYR A 135 -4.45 -7.01 -2.26
CA TYR A 135 -5.82 -7.43 -1.93
C TYR A 135 -5.78 -8.41 -0.78
N LYS A 136 -6.61 -8.20 0.26
CA LYS A 136 -6.77 -9.17 1.36
C LYS A 136 -7.31 -10.54 0.89
N HIS A 137 -7.73 -10.63 -0.37
CA HIS A 137 -8.24 -11.82 -1.03
C HIS A 137 -7.50 -12.11 -2.33
N ASP A 138 -7.74 -13.29 -2.91
CA ASP A 138 -7.28 -13.58 -4.27
C ASP A 138 -8.25 -12.96 -5.28
N LYS A 139 -7.88 -11.79 -5.82
CA LYS A 139 -8.69 -11.03 -6.76
C LYS A 139 -9.16 -11.84 -7.97
N PHE A 140 -8.28 -12.69 -8.52
CA PHE A 140 -8.55 -13.46 -9.75
C PHE A 140 -8.88 -14.93 -9.48
N GLY A 141 -8.73 -15.39 -8.24
CA GLY A 141 -9.05 -16.75 -7.82
C GLY A 141 -8.20 -17.82 -8.49
N LYS A 142 -6.94 -17.51 -8.85
CA LYS A 142 -6.02 -18.45 -9.51
C LYS A 142 -4.92 -19.00 -8.60
N GLY A 143 -4.86 -18.55 -7.35
CA GLY A 143 -3.90 -19.02 -6.36
C GLY A 143 -2.45 -18.57 -6.58
N LEU A 144 -2.19 -17.69 -7.55
CA LEU A 144 -0.84 -17.16 -7.80
C LEU A 144 -0.50 -16.06 -6.79
N PRO A 145 0.78 -15.86 -6.44
CA PRO A 145 1.20 -14.82 -5.50
C PRO A 145 0.99 -13.41 -6.06
N LEU A 146 1.29 -13.23 -7.35
CA LEU A 146 1.26 -11.95 -8.06
C LEU A 146 0.56 -12.11 -9.40
N TYR A 147 -0.16 -11.07 -9.81
CA TYR A 147 -0.73 -10.94 -11.14
C TYR A 147 -0.24 -9.63 -11.77
N HIS A 148 0.59 -9.76 -12.79
CA HIS A 148 1.06 -8.63 -13.60
C HIS A 148 0.05 -8.38 -14.72
N VAL A 149 -0.34 -7.12 -14.90
CA VAL A 149 -1.26 -6.71 -15.96
C VAL A 149 -0.53 -5.71 -16.84
N GLU A 150 -0.23 -6.16 -18.06
CA GLU A 150 0.52 -5.41 -19.07
C GLU A 150 -0.35 -5.15 -20.30
N ARG A 151 -0.02 -4.09 -21.05
CA ARG A 151 -0.60 -3.86 -22.38
C ARG A 151 0.17 -4.65 -23.42
N VAL A 152 -0.55 -5.19 -24.39
CA VAL A 152 0.02 -5.94 -25.53
C VAL A 152 -0.49 -5.37 -26.84
N VAL A 153 0.32 -5.51 -27.88
CA VAL A 153 -0.12 -5.29 -29.27
C VAL A 153 -0.90 -6.54 -29.70
N LEU A 154 -2.20 -6.40 -29.91
CA LEU A 154 -3.11 -7.54 -30.08
C LEU A 154 -2.79 -8.40 -31.31
N GLU A 155 -2.28 -7.79 -32.37
CA GLU A 155 -1.97 -8.46 -33.63
C GLU A 155 -0.70 -9.32 -33.55
N THR A 156 0.22 -8.99 -32.66
CA THR A 156 1.54 -9.64 -32.54
C THR A 156 1.78 -10.33 -31.21
N ASP A 157 0.87 -10.15 -30.24
CA ASP A 157 1.00 -10.63 -28.86
C ASP A 157 2.29 -10.14 -28.17
N SER A 158 2.88 -9.05 -28.66
CA SER A 158 4.10 -8.47 -28.09
C SER A 158 3.75 -7.47 -27.00
N LEU A 159 4.52 -7.47 -25.91
CA LEU A 159 4.43 -6.45 -24.86
C LEU A 159 4.57 -5.04 -25.45
N PHE A 160 3.66 -4.14 -25.06
CA PHE A 160 3.64 -2.77 -25.56
C PHE A 160 4.74 -1.91 -24.93
N ASN A 161 5.11 -2.19 -23.68
CA ASN A 161 6.19 -1.54 -22.93
C ASN A 161 6.07 0.00 -22.89
N ASP A 162 4.91 0.52 -22.50
CA ASP A 162 4.68 1.97 -22.34
C ASP A 162 5.08 2.52 -20.96
N GLY A 163 5.68 1.69 -20.10
CA GLY A 163 6.15 2.07 -18.76
C GLY A 163 5.04 2.13 -17.71
N SER A 164 3.78 1.86 -18.06
CA SER A 164 2.65 1.89 -17.11
C SER A 164 2.23 0.47 -16.74
N HIS A 165 2.50 0.08 -15.49
CA HIS A 165 2.38 -1.28 -15.00
C HIS A 165 1.35 -1.40 -13.86
N ILE A 166 0.66 -2.54 -13.79
CA ILE A 166 -0.25 -2.86 -12.69
C ILE A 166 0.12 -4.23 -12.11
N ILE A 167 0.24 -4.31 -10.78
CA ILE A 167 0.48 -5.56 -10.06
C ILE A 167 -0.61 -5.77 -9.02
N TYR A 168 -1.24 -6.94 -9.03
CA TYR A 168 -2.11 -7.37 -7.94
C TYR A 168 -1.40 -8.42 -7.10
N VAL A 169 -1.22 -8.11 -5.82
CA VAL A 169 -0.67 -9.04 -4.82
C VAL A 169 -1.82 -9.80 -4.17
N ASN A 170 -1.71 -11.13 -4.16
CA ASN A 170 -2.70 -12.03 -3.61
C ASN A 170 -2.52 -12.21 -2.10
N GLY A 171 -3.34 -11.54 -1.30
CA GLY A 171 -3.34 -11.68 0.16
C GLY A 171 -3.83 -13.02 0.69
N LYS A 172 -4.27 -13.97 -0.16
CA LYS A 172 -4.56 -15.35 0.26
C LYS A 172 -3.45 -16.33 -0.08
N TYR A 173 -2.36 -15.87 -0.68
CA TYR A 173 -1.24 -16.74 -1.03
C TYR A 173 -0.58 -17.34 0.23
N LYS A 174 -0.22 -18.62 0.17
CA LYS A 174 0.35 -19.40 1.29
C LYS A 174 1.59 -20.19 0.87
N GLY A 175 2.48 -19.55 0.11
CA GLY A 175 3.77 -20.14 -0.28
C GLY A 175 4.76 -20.16 0.88
N ASN A 176 5.78 -21.04 0.77
CA ASN A 176 6.90 -21.09 1.71
C ASN A 176 8.10 -20.21 1.28
N ASP A 177 7.87 -19.31 0.32
CA ASP A 177 8.83 -18.36 -0.25
C ASP A 177 8.72 -16.97 0.43
N GLU A 178 9.49 -16.00 -0.04
CA GLU A 178 9.53 -14.66 0.56
C GLU A 178 8.19 -13.91 0.43
N ILE A 179 7.51 -14.03 -0.71
CA ILE A 179 6.20 -13.39 -0.91
C ILE A 179 5.13 -14.05 -0.01
N GLY A 180 5.16 -15.37 0.19
CA GLY A 180 4.30 -16.06 1.15
C GLY A 180 4.48 -15.54 2.57
N ARG A 181 5.73 -15.41 3.03
CA ARG A 181 6.05 -14.81 4.34
C ARG A 181 5.62 -13.35 4.42
N LEU A 182 5.75 -12.58 3.34
CA LEU A 182 5.32 -11.18 3.32
C LEU A 182 3.81 -11.08 3.51
N ILE A 183 3.05 -11.96 2.86
CA ILE A 183 1.60 -12.01 3.01
C ILE A 183 1.20 -12.46 4.41
N GLU A 184 1.91 -13.40 5.02
CA GLU A 184 1.72 -13.76 6.44
C GLU A 184 1.96 -12.56 7.37
N ASP A 185 3.00 -11.78 7.13
CA ASP A 185 3.28 -10.55 7.87
C ASP A 185 2.18 -9.50 7.73
N PHE A 186 1.63 -9.32 6.51
CA PHE A 186 0.53 -8.39 6.27
C PHE A 186 -0.76 -8.77 7.00
N HIS A 187 -0.99 -10.06 7.28
CA HIS A 187 -2.11 -10.53 8.10
C HIS A 187 -1.79 -10.60 9.59
N SER A 188 -0.52 -10.38 9.99
CA SER A 188 -0.14 -10.52 11.38
C SER A 188 -0.67 -9.37 12.21
N LYS A 189 -1.33 -9.72 13.32
CA LYS A 189 -1.79 -8.75 14.32
C LYS A 189 -0.75 -8.46 15.40
N ASN A 190 0.34 -9.24 15.46
CA ASN A 190 1.35 -9.15 16.51
C ASN A 190 2.76 -9.22 15.91
N ALA A 191 3.65 -8.33 16.35
CA ALA A 191 4.98 -8.20 15.76
C ALA A 191 5.84 -9.46 15.93
N LYS A 192 5.69 -10.15 17.06
CA LYS A 192 6.41 -11.40 17.37
C LYS A 192 6.13 -12.56 16.40
N ASN A 193 5.03 -12.50 15.65
CA ASN A 193 4.64 -13.54 14.70
C ASN A 193 5.14 -13.23 13.28
N MET A 194 5.78 -12.08 13.07
CA MET A 194 6.22 -11.63 11.76
C MET A 194 7.62 -12.15 11.43
N HIS A 195 7.85 -12.38 10.15
CA HIS A 195 9.10 -12.87 9.57
C HIS A 195 10.10 -11.75 9.32
N PHE A 196 9.61 -10.58 8.90
CA PHE A 196 10.47 -9.46 8.52
C PHE A 196 10.56 -8.42 9.62
N LYS A 197 11.75 -8.31 10.23
CA LYS A 197 12.01 -7.39 11.34
C LYS A 197 11.60 -5.94 11.04
N LEU A 198 11.84 -5.46 9.81
CA LEU A 198 11.52 -4.07 9.44
C LEU A 198 10.01 -3.76 9.53
N LEU A 199 9.17 -4.74 9.19
CA LEU A 199 7.71 -4.61 9.33
C LEU A 199 7.28 -4.87 10.77
N ALA A 200 7.89 -5.86 11.43
CA ALA A 200 7.64 -6.19 12.83
C ALA A 200 7.91 -5.01 13.76
N ASP A 201 9.03 -4.30 13.57
CA ASP A 201 9.39 -3.12 14.38
C ASP A 201 8.35 -2.00 14.23
N GLY A 202 7.86 -1.76 13.01
CA GLY A 202 6.82 -0.76 12.74
C GLY A 202 5.49 -1.14 13.39
N LEU A 203 5.04 -2.38 13.20
CA LEU A 203 3.81 -2.86 13.81
C LEU A 203 3.91 -2.86 15.35
N HIS A 204 5.03 -3.28 15.92
CA HIS A 204 5.30 -3.20 17.36
C HIS A 204 5.18 -1.77 17.85
N HIS A 205 5.82 -0.82 17.18
CA HIS A 205 5.78 0.59 17.57
C HIS A 205 4.33 1.08 17.68
N TYR A 206 3.53 0.92 16.62
CA TYR A 206 2.17 1.48 16.57
C TYR A 206 1.11 0.68 17.33
N LYS A 207 1.28 -0.62 17.52
CA LYS A 207 0.28 -1.46 18.20
C LYS A 207 0.62 -1.86 19.62
N GLU A 208 1.90 -1.93 19.98
CA GLU A 208 2.35 -2.58 21.21
C GLU A 208 3.06 -1.61 22.16
N THR A 209 3.37 -0.38 21.72
CA THR A 209 3.83 0.71 22.60
C THR A 209 2.69 1.65 22.94
N GLU A 210 2.68 2.20 24.16
CA GLU A 210 1.66 3.15 24.63
C GLU A 210 1.53 4.36 23.68
N LYS A 211 2.66 5.05 23.42
CA LYS A 211 2.69 6.23 22.54
C LYS A 211 2.24 5.94 21.11
N GLY A 212 2.64 4.80 20.56
CA GLY A 212 2.24 4.44 19.21
C GLY A 212 0.75 4.11 19.13
N ARG A 213 0.22 3.41 20.14
CA ARG A 213 -1.21 3.10 20.22
C ARG A 213 -2.05 4.36 20.31
N ASP A 214 -1.63 5.36 21.10
CA ASP A 214 -2.36 6.64 21.20
C ASP A 214 -2.50 7.29 19.82
N ILE A 215 -1.43 7.31 19.01
CA ILE A 215 -1.45 7.84 17.63
C ILE A 215 -2.44 7.06 16.74
N VAL A 216 -2.48 5.73 16.86
CA VAL A 216 -3.44 4.92 16.08
C VAL A 216 -4.87 5.20 16.56
N CYS A 217 -5.09 5.30 17.87
CA CYS A 217 -6.40 5.57 18.46
C CYS A 217 -6.95 6.94 18.05
N GLU A 218 -6.11 7.96 17.93
CA GLU A 218 -6.50 9.29 17.43
C GLU A 218 -6.95 9.27 15.95
N LYS A 219 -6.53 8.25 15.20
CA LYS A 219 -6.94 8.04 13.80
C LYS A 219 -8.15 7.09 13.65
N SER A 220 -8.49 6.31 14.69
CA SER A 220 -9.51 5.24 14.67
C SER A 220 -10.90 5.67 15.14
#